data_AF-A0A0Q9NI12-F1
#
_entry.id   AF-A0A0Q9NI12-F1
#
_cell.length_a   1.000
_cell.length_b   1.000
_cell.length_c   1.000
_cell.angle_alpha   90.00
_cell.angle_beta   90.00
_cell.angle_gamma   90.00
#
_symmetry.space_group_name_H-M   'P 1'
#
loop_
_entity.id
_entity.type
_entity.pdbx_description
1 polymer ?
#
loop_
_entity_poly.entity_id
_entity_poly.type
_entity_poly.pdbx_seq_one_letter_code
_entity_poly.pdbx_strand_id
1 'polypeptide(L)' 'MVSMMAFVAGVKDRLASEKGATMVEYGLMVALIAVIVAVGAGILGLGIDQLFQDVNGQLP' A
#
# COMPACT_ATOMS: atom_id res chain seq x y z
N MET A 1 11.93 -45.03 3.67
CA MET A 1 10.97 -44.53 2.65
C MET A 1 10.39 -43.14 2.99
N VAL A 2 10.22 -42.78 4.28
CA VAL A 2 9.67 -41.48 4.71
C VAL A 2 10.58 -40.28 4.38
N SER A 3 11.90 -40.45 4.44
CA SER A 3 12.88 -39.37 4.19
C SER A 3 12.84 -38.81 2.75
N MET A 4 12.73 -39.69 1.75
CA MET A 4 12.63 -39.24 0.34
C MET A 4 11.32 -38.48 0.10
N MET A 5 10.22 -38.96 0.68
CA MET A 5 8.91 -38.28 0.57
C MET A 5 8.91 -36.92 1.29
N ALA A 6 9.58 -36.81 2.43
CA ALA A 6 9.74 -35.55 3.15
C ALA A 6 10.58 -34.53 2.37
N PHE A 7 11.66 -34.98 1.71
CA PHE A 7 12.48 -34.14 0.85
C PHE A 7 11.69 -33.63 -0.37
N VAL A 8 11.00 -34.53 -1.08
CA VAL A 8 10.17 -34.18 -2.23
C VAL A 8 9.02 -33.24 -1.83
N ALA A 9 8.39 -33.45 -0.68
CA ALA A 9 7.36 -32.57 -0.15
C ALA A 9 7.90 -31.16 0.15
N GLY A 10 9.07 -31.06 0.79
CA GLY A 10 9.70 -29.77 1.09
C GLY A 10 10.09 -28.97 -0.16
N VAL A 11 10.59 -29.65 -1.20
CA VAL A 11 10.91 -29.02 -2.49
C VAL A 11 9.63 -28.59 -3.23
N LYS A 12 8.59 -29.43 -3.23
CA LYS A 12 7.29 -29.10 -3.84
C LYS A 12 6.65 -27.88 -3.19
N ASP A 13 6.69 -27.78 -1.87
CA ASP A 13 6.10 -26.66 -1.11
C ASP A 13 6.82 -25.33 -1.39
N ARG A 14 8.13 -25.38 -1.64
CA ARG A 14 8.93 -24.21 -2.04
C ARG A 14 8.69 -23.78 -3.48
N LEU A 15 8.53 -24.73 -4.40
CA LEU A 15 8.24 -24.45 -5.82
C LEU A 15 6.77 -24.05 -6.05
N ALA A 16 5.85 -24.45 -5.18
CA ALA A 16 4.45 -24.01 -5.19
C ALA A 16 4.24 -22.63 -4.55
N SER A 17 5.32 -21.92 -4.19
CA SER A 17 5.28 -20.63 -3.49
C SER A 17 4.89 -19.46 -4.40
N GLU A 18 3.68 -19.47 -4.94
CA GLU A 18 3.09 -18.28 -5.59
C GLU A 18 2.50 -17.30 -4.56
N LYS A 19 2.28 -17.75 -3.32
CA LYS A 19 1.75 -16.92 -2.22
C LYS A 19 2.56 -15.63 -1.96
N GLY A 20 3.88 -15.67 -2.19
CA GLY A 20 4.75 -14.50 -2.02
C GLY A 20 4.59 -13.46 -3.14
N ALA A 21 4.50 -13.92 -4.39
CA ALA A 21 4.30 -13.05 -5.55
C ALA A 21 2.95 -12.32 -5.48
N THR A 22 1.88 -13.02 -5.08
CA THR A 22 0.56 -12.44 -4.91
C THR A 22 0.49 -11.37 -3.80
N MET A 23 1.27 -11.51 -2.72
CA MET A 23 1.35 -10.45 -1.69
C MET A 23 1.98 -9.16 -2.21
N VAL A 24 2.92 -9.26 -3.14
CA VAL A 24 3.57 -8.09 -3.75
C VAL A 24 2.63 -7.36 -4.70
N GLU A 25 1.82 -8.09 -5.49
CA GLU A 25 0.85 -7.49 -6.40
C GLU A 25 -0.20 -6.65 -5.67
N TYR A 26 -0.85 -7.21 -4.65
CA TYR A 26 -1.81 -6.46 -3.84
C TYR A 26 -1.13 -5.37 -3.00
N GLY A 27 0.08 -5.62 -2.49
CA GLY A 27 0.86 -4.63 -1.75
C GLY A 27 1.19 -3.39 -2.58
N LEU A 28 1.57 -3.58 -3.86
CA LEU A 28 1.86 -2.48 -4.78
C LEU A 28 0.61 -1.65 -5.10
N MET A 29 -0.54 -2.30 -5.30
CA MET A 29 -1.81 -1.58 -5.53
C MET A 29 -2.18 -0.71 -4.32
N VAL A 30 -2.06 -1.25 -3.10
CA VAL A 30 -2.35 -0.49 -1.87
C VAL A 30 -1.38 0.69 -1.71
N ALA A 31 -0.08 0.48 -1.98
CA ALA A 31 0.90 1.56 -1.94
C ALA A 31 0.56 2.71 -2.91
N LEU A 32 0.07 2.39 -4.10
CA LEU A 32 -0.31 3.39 -5.10
C LEU A 32 -1.56 4.17 -4.67
N ILE A 33 -2.54 3.50 -4.08
CA ILE A 33 -3.72 4.15 -3.49
C ILE A 33 -3.31 5.06 -2.33
N ALA A 34 -2.40 4.62 -1.47
CA ALA A 34 -1.90 5.42 -0.35
C ALA A 34 -1.24 6.73 -0.82
N VAL A 35 -0.47 6.68 -1.91
CA VAL A 35 0.12 7.88 -2.52
C VAL A 35 -0.97 8.83 -3.04
N ILE A 36 -1.99 8.31 -3.74
CA ILE A 36 -3.11 9.12 -4.25
C ILE A 36 -3.85 9.82 -3.10
N VAL A 37 -4.14 9.10 -2.02
CA VAL A 37 -4.81 9.65 -0.84
C VAL A 37 -3.95 10.72 -0.17
N ALA A 38 -2.64 10.49 -0.01
CA ALA A 38 -1.73 11.45 0.58
C ALA A 38 -1.65 12.75 -0.25
N VAL A 39 -1.54 12.64 -1.58
CA VAL A 39 -1.54 13.79 -2.49
C VAL A 39 -2.87 14.54 -2.43
N GLY A 40 -4.00 13.83 -2.48
CA GLY A 40 -5.32 14.42 -2.39
C GLY A 40 -5.55 15.16 -1.07
N ALA A 41 -5.15 14.56 0.06
CA ALA A 41 -5.20 15.18 1.37
C ALA A 41 -4.30 16.42 1.48
N GLY A 42 -3.10 16.38 0.87
CA GLY A 42 -2.19 17.53 0.81
C GLY A 42 -2.79 18.72 0.07
N ILE A 43 -3.31 18.50 -1.14
CA ILE A 43 -3.95 19.55 -1.95
C ILE A 43 -5.18 20.12 -1.22
N LEU A 44 -6.02 19.24 -0.66
CA LEU A 44 -7.20 19.66 0.10
C LEU A 44 -6.82 20.46 1.34
N GLY A 45 -5.76 20.06 2.06
CA GLY A 45 -5.23 20.78 3.20
C GLY A 45 -4.80 22.20 2.85
N LEU A 46 -4.05 22.37 1.76
CA LEU A 46 -3.65 23.70 1.27
C LEU A 46 -4.86 24.58 0.90
N GLY A 47 -5.87 23.99 0.24
CA GLY A 47 -7.09 24.73 -0.11
C GLY A 47 -7.90 25.18 1.11
N ILE A 48 -7.99 24.34 2.14
CA ILE A 48 -8.66 24.68 3.40
C ILE A 48 -7.88 25.77 4.15
N ASP A 49 -6.56 25.66 4.20
CA ASP A 49 -5.70 26.67 4.84
C ASP A 49 -5.87 28.04 4.16
N GLN A 50 -5.86 28.07 2.83
CA GLN A 50 -6.13 29.30 2.06
C GLN A 50 -7.51 29.89 2.40
N LEU A 51 -8.56 29.06 2.47
CA LEU A 51 -9.90 29.52 2.82
C LEU A 51 -9.94 30.20 4.19
N PHE A 52 -9.25 29.64 5.18
CA PHE A 52 -9.18 30.25 6.52
C PHE A 52 -8.34 31.54 6.52
N GLN A 53 -7.25 31.60 5.76
CA GLN A 53 -6.44 32.81 5.63
C GLN A 53 -7.22 33.95 4.98
N ASP A 54 -8.00 33.65 3.93
CA ASP A 54 -8.84 34.64 3.25
C ASP A 54 -9.89 35.24 4.20
N VAL A 55 -10.54 34.39 5.02
CA VAL A 55 -11.49 34.85 6.04
C VAL A 55 -10.78 35.68 7.11
N ASN A 56 -9.62 35.24 7.58
CA ASN A 56 -8.86 35.96 8.61
C ASN A 56 -8.41 37.35 8.12
N GLY A 57 -8.01 37.48 6.85
CA GLY A 57 -7.65 38.75 6.23
C GLY A 57 -8.82 39.73 6.07
N GLN A 58 -10.06 39.27 6.24
CA GLN A 58 -11.28 40.09 6.17
C GLN A 58 -11.78 40.54 7.55
N LEU A 59 -11.17 40.04 8.64
CA LEU A 59 -11.51 40.47 9.99
C LEU A 59 -10.87 41.84 10.29
N PRO A 60 -11.61 42.78 10.89
CA PRO A 60 -11.10 44.11 11.24
C PRO A 60 -10.07 44.10 12.37
#